data_AF-A0A7W0YRE2-F1
#
_entry.id   AF-A0A7W0YRE2-F1
#
_cell.length_a   1.000
_cell.length_b   1.000
_cell.length_c   1.000
_cell.angle_alpha   90.00
_cell.angle_beta   90.00
_cell.angle_gamma   90.00
#
_symmetry.space_group_name_H-M   'P 1'
#
loop_
_entity.id
_entity.type
_entity.pdbx_description
1 polymer ?
#
loop_
_entity_poly.entity_id
_entity_poly.type
_entity_poly.pdbx_seq_one_letter_code
_entity_poly.pdbx_strand_id
1 'polypeptide(L)'
;MIHFRRLAAIGAVVTLGACSGDKGITGPIEDRTPSLETTVIASAHGQSTANDVLLLQAITLHLDRPSTPARVSTGPSLDITYGGLDCTYNVSSLRFVCPPVAMDSMTLSAEYALYDGVGGAQTAYDDMTTASAQVWYKAFGNLVNPTGAADIDRVRTLTVNGLSGTESERTFGGSGTDQATGTIAGSPGKNYVLSDTTIATNVVYGIPFASNVWPRSGTLTTQSQLDVTELGVTTTTNKSVTITFNGTQLVDMDVGSSGFTLNLATGGAVAR
;
A
#
# COMPACT_ATOMS: atom_id res chain seq x y z
N MET A 1 -12.78 17.23 -10.71
CA MET A 1 -11.40 17.72 -10.56
C MET A 1 -11.02 17.66 -9.10
N ILE A 2 -10.58 16.49 -8.62
CA ILE A 2 -9.96 16.41 -7.31
C ILE A 2 -8.53 16.91 -7.54
N HIS A 3 -8.26 18.14 -7.15
CA HIS A 3 -6.88 18.62 -7.06
C HIS A 3 -6.19 17.72 -6.05
N PHE A 4 -5.23 16.91 -6.50
CA PHE A 4 -4.14 16.52 -5.61
C PHE A 4 -3.49 17.82 -5.17
N ARG A 5 -3.87 18.28 -3.98
CA ARG A 5 -2.96 19.08 -3.18
C ARG A 5 -1.69 18.25 -3.16
N ARG A 6 -0.64 18.85 -3.72
CA ARG A 6 0.78 18.53 -3.52
C ARG A 6 0.95 17.41 -2.50
N LEU A 7 1.67 16.35 -2.87
CA LEU A 7 2.50 15.62 -1.91
C LEU A 7 3.38 16.66 -1.21
N ALA A 8 2.78 17.35 -0.25
CA ALA A 8 3.42 18.26 0.63
C ALA A 8 4.08 17.33 1.62
N ALA A 9 5.40 17.26 1.53
CA ALA A 9 6.25 16.89 2.64
C ALA A 9 5.83 17.74 3.85
N ILE A 10 4.86 17.26 4.61
CA ILE A 10 4.47 17.80 5.90
C ILE A 10 4.94 16.75 6.88
N GLY A 11 6.06 17.07 7.52
CA GLY A 11 6.88 16.13 8.27
C GLY A 11 6.10 15.44 9.39
N ALA A 12 6.15 14.11 9.38
CA ALA A 12 6.10 13.36 10.62
C ALA A 12 7.49 13.48 11.26
N VAL A 13 7.64 14.44 12.17
CA VAL A 13 8.76 14.43 13.11
C VAL A 13 8.52 13.24 14.02
N VAL A 14 9.27 12.15 13.85
CA VAL A 14 9.46 11.19 14.93
C VAL A 14 10.33 11.91 15.95
N THR A 15 9.70 12.53 16.94
CA THR A 15 10.42 13.11 18.07
C THR A 15 11.02 11.96 18.87
N LEU A 16 12.30 11.66 18.63
CA LEU A 16 13.13 10.91 19.56
C LEU A 16 13.33 11.80 20.79
N GLY A 17 12.43 11.67 21.76
CA GLY A 17 12.55 12.34 23.05
C GLY A 17 13.69 11.74 23.86
N ALA A 18 14.93 12.17 23.62
CA ALA A 18 16.03 11.96 24.55
C ALA A 18 15.87 12.96 25.71
N CYS A 19 15.20 12.55 26.79
CA CYS A 19 15.22 13.29 28.05
C CYS A 19 16.32 12.71 28.95
N SER A 20 17.50 13.34 28.96
CA SER A 20 18.48 13.15 30.02
C SER A 20 17.98 13.84 31.30
N GLY A 21 17.84 13.07 32.39
CA GLY A 21 17.50 13.61 33.70
C GLY A 21 17.21 12.52 34.73
N ASP A 22 18.27 11.99 35.34
CA ASP A 22 18.20 11.15 36.55
C ASP A 22 17.37 11.81 37.65
N LYS A 23 16.43 11.05 38.26
CA LYS A 23 16.32 10.80 39.71
C LYS A 23 15.30 9.69 40.01
N GLY A 24 15.82 8.51 40.32
CA GLY A 24 15.31 7.55 41.31
C GLY A 24 13.83 7.17 41.30
N ILE A 25 13.48 6.12 40.57
CA ILE A 25 12.37 5.21 40.92
C ILE A 25 12.86 3.78 40.67
N THR A 26 13.03 3.00 41.74
CA THR A 26 13.37 1.57 41.70
C THR A 26 12.11 0.76 41.41
N GLY A 27 11.84 0.53 40.13
CA GLY A 27 10.90 -0.45 39.60
C GLY A 27 11.25 -0.69 38.13
N PRO A 28 10.96 -1.86 37.53
CA PRO A 28 11.16 -2.04 36.10
C PRO A 28 10.14 -1.19 35.35
N ILE A 29 10.53 0.05 35.04
CA ILE A 29 9.87 0.81 34.00
C ILE A 29 10.35 0.16 32.71
N GLU A 30 9.56 -0.73 32.12
CA GLU A 30 9.75 -1.10 30.72
C GLU A 30 9.69 0.21 29.92
N ASP A 31 10.85 0.64 29.43
CA ASP A 31 10.94 1.71 28.46
C ASP A 31 10.12 1.28 27.24
N ARG A 32 8.89 1.81 27.13
CA ARG A 32 7.96 1.52 26.04
C ARG A 32 8.33 2.23 24.74
N THR A 33 9.50 2.86 24.68
CA THR A 33 10.01 3.44 23.45
C THR A 33 10.36 2.31 22.48
N PRO A 34 9.72 2.22 21.31
CA PRO A 34 10.07 1.21 20.32
C PRO A 34 11.55 1.33 19.92
N SER A 35 12.19 0.20 19.61
CA SER A 35 13.56 0.24 19.07
C SER A 35 13.60 1.00 17.74
N LEU A 36 14.77 1.53 17.37
CA LEU A 36 14.97 2.22 16.10
C LEU A 36 14.51 1.37 14.91
N GLU A 37 14.87 0.09 14.90
CA GLU A 37 14.47 -0.88 13.86
C GLU A 37 12.96 -1.02 13.78
N THR A 38 12.29 -1.10 14.93
CA THR A 38 10.83 -1.20 15.02
C THR A 38 10.17 0.06 14.46
N THR A 39 10.73 1.25 14.74
CA THR A 39 10.24 2.51 14.20
C THR A 39 10.48 2.63 12.68
N VAL A 40 11.62 2.17 12.17
CA VAL A 40 11.91 2.15 10.73
C VAL A 40 10.90 1.24 10.01
N ILE A 41 10.69 0.03 10.53
CA ILE A 41 9.70 -0.92 9.99
C ILE A 41 8.29 -0.29 10.04
N ALA A 42 7.87 0.26 11.17
CA ALA A 42 6.56 0.92 11.31
C ALA A 42 6.36 2.06 10.30
N SER A 43 7.38 2.91 10.11
CA SER A 43 7.33 4.01 9.14
C SER A 43 7.23 3.50 7.71
N ALA A 44 8.00 2.48 7.34
CA ALA A 44 7.99 1.92 5.99
C ALA A 44 6.62 1.30 5.66
N HIS A 45 6.07 0.51 6.58
CA HIS A 45 4.75 -0.12 6.44
C HIS A 45 3.61 0.88 6.44
N GLY A 46 3.72 1.97 7.22
CA GLY A 46 2.71 3.02 7.18
C GLY A 46 2.62 3.69 5.82
N GLN A 47 3.77 4.02 5.22
CA GLN A 47 3.83 4.64 3.89
C GLN A 47 3.39 3.68 2.78
N SER A 48 3.85 2.42 2.81
CA SER A 48 3.45 1.44 1.82
C SER A 48 1.94 1.19 1.86
N THR A 49 1.36 1.06 3.04
CA THR A 49 -0.07 0.82 3.23
C THR A 49 -0.93 2.00 2.77
N ALA A 50 -0.53 3.24 3.09
CA ALA A 50 -1.24 4.42 2.61
C ALA A 50 -1.26 4.49 1.08
N ASN A 51 -0.15 4.17 0.42
CA ASN A 51 -0.07 4.09 -1.04
C ASN A 51 -0.94 2.96 -1.61
N ASP A 52 -0.92 1.78 -0.98
CA ASP A 52 -1.74 0.64 -1.40
C ASP A 52 -3.25 0.97 -1.28
N VAL A 53 -3.67 1.64 -0.20
CA VAL A 53 -5.06 2.12 -0.01
C VAL A 53 -5.48 3.06 -1.15
N LEU A 54 -4.65 4.04 -1.50
CA LEU A 54 -4.93 4.96 -2.60
C LEU A 54 -5.02 4.24 -3.94
N LEU A 55 -4.14 3.27 -4.19
CA LEU A 55 -4.15 2.48 -5.42
C LEU A 55 -5.41 1.62 -5.54
N LEU A 56 -5.84 0.98 -4.44
CA LEU A 56 -7.05 0.15 -4.41
C LEU A 56 -8.32 0.98 -4.69
N GLN A 57 -8.40 2.18 -4.11
CA GLN A 57 -9.47 3.14 -4.42
C GLN A 57 -9.45 3.53 -5.90
N ALA A 58 -8.26 3.81 -6.44
CA ALA A 58 -8.11 4.17 -7.85
C ALA A 58 -8.54 3.03 -8.77
N ILE A 59 -8.04 1.80 -8.60
CA ILE A 59 -8.46 0.64 -9.41
C ILE A 59 -9.99 0.51 -9.42
N THR A 60 -10.62 0.74 -8.27
CA THR A 60 -12.05 0.55 -8.10
C THR A 60 -12.90 1.59 -8.81
N LEU A 61 -12.64 2.88 -8.56
CA LEU A 61 -13.43 3.98 -9.10
C LEU A 61 -13.54 3.94 -10.64
N HIS A 62 -12.61 3.26 -11.30
CA HIS A 62 -12.56 3.15 -12.76
C HIS A 62 -13.33 1.94 -13.30
N LEU A 63 -13.43 0.87 -12.52
CA LEU A 63 -14.37 -0.21 -12.81
C LEU A 63 -15.83 0.24 -12.60
N ASP A 64 -16.09 1.15 -11.65
CA ASP A 64 -17.42 1.68 -11.32
C ASP A 64 -17.96 2.75 -12.30
N ARG A 65 -17.22 3.16 -13.33
CA ARG A 65 -17.72 4.14 -14.31
C ARG A 65 -18.47 3.45 -15.44
N PRO A 66 -19.83 3.48 -15.49
CA PRO A 66 -20.54 3.11 -16.69
C PRO A 66 -20.16 4.11 -17.79
N SER A 67 -19.75 3.57 -18.94
CA SER A 67 -19.53 4.37 -20.14
C SER A 67 -20.79 5.20 -20.42
N THR A 68 -20.64 6.53 -20.40
CA THR A 68 -21.64 7.40 -21.03
C THR A 68 -21.61 7.12 -22.54
N PRO A 69 -22.76 7.04 -23.23
CA PRO A 69 -22.78 6.70 -24.65
C PRO A 69 -22.43 7.93 -25.49
N ALA A 70 -21.14 8.31 -25.55
CA ALA A 70 -20.69 9.38 -26.45
C ALA A 70 -19.19 9.38 -26.74
N ARG A 71 -18.61 8.23 -27.11
CA ARG A 71 -17.60 8.10 -28.16
C ARG A 71 -17.22 6.64 -28.26
N VAL A 72 -17.08 6.17 -29.50
CA VAL A 72 -16.43 4.90 -29.82
C VAL A 72 -14.99 4.99 -29.31
N SER A 73 -14.77 4.57 -28.07
CA SER A 73 -13.47 4.21 -27.52
C SER A 73 -13.46 2.69 -27.46
N THR A 74 -12.65 2.08 -28.31
CA THR A 74 -12.42 0.65 -28.34
C THR A 74 -11.59 0.25 -27.11
N GLY A 75 -12.23 -0.05 -26.00
CA GLY A 75 -11.63 -0.72 -24.84
C GLY A 75 -11.95 -0.10 -23.47
N PRO A 76 -12.06 -0.90 -22.39
CA PRO A 76 -12.14 -0.38 -21.03
C PRO A 76 -10.80 0.21 -20.59
N SER A 77 -10.78 1.45 -20.12
CA SER A 77 -9.61 2.09 -19.53
C SER A 77 -9.56 1.82 -18.02
N LEU A 78 -8.50 1.17 -17.54
CA LEU A 78 -8.18 1.17 -16.12
C LEU A 78 -7.47 2.50 -15.84
N ASP A 79 -8.24 3.57 -15.69
CA ASP A 79 -7.68 4.91 -15.46
C ASP A 79 -7.21 5.01 -14.01
N ILE A 80 -6.06 4.44 -13.64
CA ILE A 80 -5.52 4.55 -12.27
C ILE A 80 -5.18 6.03 -11.97
N THR A 81 -6.11 6.98 -11.87
CA THR A 81 -5.90 8.42 -11.53
C THR A 81 -4.68 9.11 -12.18
N TYR A 82 -4.14 8.55 -13.25
CA TYR A 82 -2.87 8.89 -13.90
C TYR A 82 -3.05 8.97 -15.43
N GLY A 83 -4.27 9.33 -15.88
CA GLY A 83 -4.49 9.80 -17.24
C GLY A 83 -4.92 8.75 -18.25
N GLY A 84 -5.73 7.76 -17.85
CA GLY A 84 -6.25 6.75 -18.75
C GLY A 84 -5.15 5.83 -19.24
N LEU A 85 -4.88 4.75 -18.51
CA LEU A 85 -4.05 3.70 -19.09
C LEU A 85 -4.87 2.99 -20.15
N ASP A 86 -4.49 3.20 -21.41
CA ASP A 86 -4.99 2.48 -22.58
C ASP A 86 -4.43 1.05 -22.55
N CYS A 87 -4.93 0.25 -21.62
CA CYS A 87 -4.50 -1.13 -21.45
C CYS A 87 -5.00 -1.97 -22.63
N THR A 88 -4.09 -2.71 -23.26
CA THR A 88 -4.41 -3.54 -24.44
C THR A 88 -4.65 -4.98 -24.01
N TYR A 89 -5.78 -5.57 -24.44
CA TYR A 89 -6.04 -6.99 -24.19
C TYR A 89 -5.09 -7.87 -25.00
N ASN A 90 -4.31 -8.70 -24.31
CA ASN A 90 -3.42 -9.69 -24.87
C ASN A 90 -4.10 -11.07 -24.82
N VAL A 91 -4.44 -11.59 -25.99
CA VAL A 91 -5.13 -12.89 -26.15
C VAL A 91 -4.28 -14.09 -25.71
N SER A 92 -2.95 -13.97 -25.66
CA SER A 92 -2.05 -15.05 -25.25
C SER A 92 -1.94 -15.17 -23.73
N SER A 93 -1.96 -14.05 -23.01
CA SER A 93 -1.93 -14.03 -21.53
C SER A 93 -3.32 -13.91 -20.90
N LEU A 94 -4.36 -13.67 -21.70
CA LEU A 94 -5.73 -13.37 -21.28
C LEU A 94 -5.81 -12.19 -20.30
N ARG A 95 -4.93 -11.20 -20.49
CA ARG A 95 -4.78 -10.03 -19.62
C ARG A 95 -4.78 -8.75 -20.42
N PHE A 96 -5.24 -7.68 -19.80
CA PHE A 96 -4.99 -6.32 -20.22
C PHE A 96 -3.62 -5.89 -19.72
N VAL A 97 -2.78 -5.42 -20.63
CA VAL A 97 -1.43 -4.92 -20.34
C VAL A 97 -1.43 -3.41 -20.47
N CYS A 98 -1.10 -2.71 -19.38
CA CYS A 98 -1.08 -1.26 -19.36
C CYS A 98 0.34 -0.74 -19.65
N PRO A 99 0.50 0.33 -20.45
CA PRO A 99 1.78 1.00 -20.59
C PRO A 99 2.32 1.44 -19.21
N PRO A 100 3.65 1.43 -18.98
CA PRO A 100 4.21 1.95 -17.74
C PRO A 100 3.93 3.44 -17.55
N VAL A 101 3.62 3.85 -16.32
CA VAL A 101 3.40 5.25 -15.93
C VAL A 101 4.57 5.74 -15.10
N ALA A 102 5.14 6.87 -15.47
CA ALA A 102 6.09 7.59 -14.63
C ALA A 102 5.33 8.52 -13.66
N MET A 103 5.65 8.42 -12.38
CA MET A 103 5.12 9.23 -11.29
C MET A 103 6.32 9.86 -10.56
N ASP A 104 6.74 11.04 -11.02
CA ASP A 104 7.96 11.70 -10.57
C ASP A 104 9.19 10.78 -10.67
N SER A 105 9.72 10.32 -9.54
CA SER A 105 10.89 9.44 -9.43
C SER A 105 10.54 7.95 -9.35
N MET A 106 9.27 7.58 -9.48
CA MET A 106 8.80 6.20 -9.54
C MET A 106 8.21 5.84 -10.90
N THR A 107 8.19 4.54 -11.20
CA THR A 107 7.51 3.94 -12.35
C THR A 107 6.54 2.87 -11.85
N LEU A 108 5.32 2.87 -12.39
CA LEU A 108 4.29 1.85 -12.18
C LEU A 108 4.07 1.07 -13.47
N SER A 109 4.10 -0.24 -13.39
CA SER A 109 3.63 -1.15 -14.45
C SER A 109 2.49 -1.99 -13.90
N ALA A 110 1.43 -2.20 -14.68
CA ALA A 110 0.26 -2.92 -14.22
C ALA A 110 -0.34 -3.79 -15.32
N GLU A 111 -0.91 -4.91 -14.91
CA GLU A 111 -1.69 -5.81 -15.75
C GLU A 111 -2.91 -6.29 -14.98
N TYR A 112 -4.00 -6.59 -15.68
CA TYR A 112 -5.18 -7.17 -15.04
C TYR A 112 -5.92 -8.17 -15.91
N ALA A 113 -6.64 -9.08 -15.26
CA ALA A 113 -7.60 -9.97 -15.89
C ALA A 113 -8.97 -9.77 -15.25
N LEU A 114 -10.02 -9.89 -16.06
CA LEU A 114 -11.42 -9.85 -15.63
C LEU A 114 -11.99 -11.27 -15.73
N TYR A 115 -12.81 -11.65 -14.76
CA TYR A 115 -13.39 -12.99 -14.70
C TYR A 115 -14.90 -12.94 -14.44
N ASP A 116 -15.63 -13.81 -15.12
CA ASP A 116 -17.04 -14.05 -14.85
C ASP A 116 -17.27 -14.87 -13.57
N GLY A 117 -18.54 -15.11 -13.21
CA GLY A 117 -18.93 -15.88 -12.03
C GLY A 117 -18.49 -17.35 -12.02
N VAL A 118 -18.01 -17.89 -13.14
CA VAL A 118 -17.47 -19.27 -13.24
C VAL A 118 -15.95 -19.29 -13.45
N GLY A 119 -15.29 -18.12 -13.42
CA GLY A 119 -13.84 -17.97 -13.58
C GLY A 119 -13.36 -17.86 -15.04
N GLY A 120 -14.28 -17.70 -15.99
CA GLY A 120 -13.95 -17.46 -17.40
C GLY A 120 -13.37 -16.07 -17.61
N ALA A 121 -12.22 -15.97 -18.28
CA ALA A 121 -11.60 -14.69 -18.58
C ALA A 121 -12.43 -13.86 -19.57
N GLN A 122 -12.57 -12.57 -19.32
CA GLN A 122 -13.35 -11.65 -20.15
C GLN A 122 -12.47 -10.63 -20.88
N THR A 123 -12.85 -10.31 -22.11
CA THR A 123 -12.14 -9.34 -22.98
C THR A 123 -12.63 -7.90 -22.79
N ALA A 124 -13.66 -7.70 -21.96
CA ALA A 124 -14.22 -6.42 -21.59
C ALA A 124 -14.91 -6.55 -20.23
N TYR A 125 -15.04 -5.42 -19.51
CA TYR A 125 -15.86 -5.34 -18.31
C TYR A 125 -17.34 -5.27 -18.69
N ASP A 126 -18.14 -6.07 -18.01
CA ASP A 126 -19.60 -6.10 -18.10
C ASP A 126 -20.16 -6.18 -16.67
N ASP A 127 -21.02 -5.23 -16.32
CA ASP A 127 -21.50 -5.01 -14.95
C ASP A 127 -22.46 -6.10 -14.47
N MET A 128 -22.99 -6.95 -15.35
CA MET A 128 -23.85 -8.07 -14.98
C MET A 128 -23.08 -9.38 -14.85
N THR A 129 -22.00 -9.55 -15.61
CA THR A 129 -21.32 -10.85 -15.74
C THR A 129 -19.93 -10.88 -15.09
N THR A 130 -19.25 -9.74 -14.95
CA THR A 130 -17.92 -9.68 -14.31
C THR A 130 -18.07 -9.88 -12.80
N ALA A 131 -17.55 -10.96 -12.26
CA ALA A 131 -17.62 -11.24 -10.82
C ALA A 131 -16.35 -10.80 -10.07
N SER A 132 -15.19 -10.89 -10.73
CA SER A 132 -13.90 -10.59 -10.11
C SER A 132 -12.86 -10.10 -11.10
N ALA A 133 -11.78 -9.52 -10.56
CA ALA A 133 -10.60 -9.14 -11.32
C ALA A 133 -9.34 -9.55 -10.57
N GLN A 134 -8.28 -9.92 -11.29
CA GLN A 134 -6.95 -10.04 -10.72
C GLN A 134 -6.05 -8.95 -11.28
N VAL A 135 -5.46 -8.16 -10.41
CA VAL A 135 -4.56 -7.06 -10.73
C VAL A 135 -3.16 -7.43 -10.27
N TRP A 136 -2.20 -7.36 -11.19
CA TRP A 136 -0.78 -7.39 -10.89
C TRP A 136 -0.21 -6.00 -11.10
N TYR A 137 0.67 -5.55 -10.21
CA TYR A 137 1.43 -4.34 -10.45
C TYR A 137 2.83 -4.42 -9.88
N LYS A 138 3.73 -3.67 -10.52
CA LYS A 138 5.09 -3.39 -10.05
C LYS A 138 5.30 -1.88 -9.94
N ALA A 139 5.72 -1.42 -8.77
CA ALA A 139 6.11 -0.04 -8.53
C ALA A 139 7.58 -0.01 -8.14
N PHE A 140 8.39 0.78 -8.85
CA PHE A 140 9.82 0.86 -8.57
C PHE A 140 10.38 2.26 -8.81
N GLY A 141 11.44 2.61 -8.09
CA GLY A 141 12.13 3.90 -8.21
C GLY A 141 12.42 4.54 -6.85
N ASN A 142 12.83 5.79 -6.87
CA ASN A 142 13.24 6.49 -5.66
C ASN A 142 12.02 7.15 -4.99
N LEU A 143 11.72 6.77 -3.75
CA LEU A 143 10.73 7.41 -2.91
C LEU A 143 11.44 8.35 -1.93
N VAL A 144 11.23 9.65 -2.10
CA VAL A 144 11.69 10.66 -1.13
C VAL A 144 10.55 10.93 -0.16
N ASN A 145 10.76 10.61 1.12
CA ASN A 145 9.81 10.87 2.19
C ASN A 145 10.49 11.63 3.35
N PRO A 146 9.74 12.13 4.35
CA PRO A 146 10.33 12.84 5.48
C PRO A 146 11.31 12.01 6.33
N THR A 147 11.26 10.68 6.25
CA THR A 147 12.16 9.76 6.97
C THR A 147 13.38 9.34 6.15
N GLY A 148 13.52 9.84 4.91
CA GLY A 148 14.69 9.65 4.06
C GLY A 148 14.33 9.46 2.58
N ALA A 149 15.35 9.27 1.75
CA ALA A 149 15.17 8.74 0.40
C ALA A 149 15.42 7.23 0.43
N ALA A 150 14.55 6.47 -0.24
CA ALA A 150 14.69 5.03 -0.39
C ALA A 150 14.38 4.61 -1.82
N ASP A 151 15.17 3.69 -2.36
CA ASP A 151 14.83 3.00 -3.60
C ASP A 151 13.92 1.84 -3.28
N ILE A 152 12.76 1.81 -3.95
CA ILE A 152 11.70 0.83 -3.78
C ILE A 152 11.65 -0.08 -5.00
N ASP A 153 11.46 -1.39 -4.79
CA ASP A 153 11.01 -2.36 -5.79
C ASP A 153 9.89 -3.21 -5.17
N ARG A 154 8.65 -2.85 -5.51
CA ARG A 154 7.43 -3.47 -5.00
C ARG A 154 6.71 -4.21 -6.10
N VAL A 155 6.23 -5.41 -5.77
CA VAL A 155 5.31 -6.18 -6.60
C VAL A 155 4.10 -6.60 -5.76
N ARG A 156 2.89 -6.50 -6.32
CA ARG A 156 1.67 -7.07 -5.73
C ARG A 156 0.86 -7.83 -6.78
N THR A 157 0.17 -8.85 -6.31
CA THR A 157 -0.93 -9.52 -7.02
C THR A 157 -2.16 -9.50 -6.13
N LEU A 158 -3.23 -8.89 -6.59
CA LEU A 158 -4.46 -8.66 -5.84
C LEU A 158 -5.64 -9.23 -6.62
N THR A 159 -6.56 -9.89 -5.93
CA THR A 159 -7.86 -10.27 -6.43
C THR A 159 -8.91 -9.34 -5.83
N VAL A 160 -9.77 -8.80 -6.68
CA VAL A 160 -10.92 -7.97 -6.32
C VAL A 160 -12.18 -8.76 -6.63
N ASN A 161 -13.05 -8.90 -5.64
CA ASN A 161 -14.36 -9.53 -5.79
C ASN A 161 -15.48 -8.50 -5.57
N GLY A 162 -16.69 -8.82 -6.01
CA GLY A 162 -17.86 -7.97 -5.87
C GLY A 162 -17.96 -6.95 -7.00
N LEU A 163 -17.79 -7.41 -8.24
CA LEU A 163 -17.79 -6.57 -9.44
C LEU A 163 -19.07 -6.66 -10.29
N SER A 164 -20.06 -7.46 -9.88
CA SER A 164 -21.31 -7.73 -10.64
C SER A 164 -22.41 -6.68 -10.45
N GLY A 165 -22.01 -5.41 -10.37
CA GLY A 165 -22.86 -4.22 -10.49
C GLY A 165 -23.91 -3.97 -9.42
N THR A 166 -24.19 -4.94 -8.54
CA THR A 166 -25.26 -4.88 -7.53
C THR A 166 -24.74 -4.90 -6.09
N GLU A 167 -23.44 -5.08 -5.92
CA GLU A 167 -22.80 -5.19 -4.64
C GLU A 167 -22.67 -3.82 -3.95
N SER A 168 -22.88 -3.83 -2.64
CA SER A 168 -22.59 -2.67 -1.80
C SER A 168 -21.14 -2.64 -1.31
N GLU A 169 -20.36 -3.68 -1.59
CA GLU A 169 -19.00 -3.86 -1.08
C GLU A 169 -18.09 -4.56 -2.08
N ARG A 170 -16.78 -4.26 -1.99
CA ARG A 170 -15.73 -4.99 -2.69
C ARG A 170 -14.74 -5.57 -1.71
N THR A 171 -14.27 -6.77 -2.02
CA THR A 171 -13.31 -7.48 -1.18
C THR A 171 -12.02 -7.71 -1.94
N PHE A 172 -10.92 -7.26 -1.34
CA PHE A 172 -9.57 -7.41 -1.84
C PHE A 172 -8.83 -8.47 -1.04
N GLY A 173 -8.08 -9.31 -1.74
CA GLY A 173 -7.14 -10.24 -1.14
C GLY A 173 -5.97 -10.46 -2.07
N GLY A 174 -4.87 -11.01 -1.57
CA GLY A 174 -3.71 -11.28 -2.40
C GLY A 174 -2.41 -11.20 -1.64
N SER A 175 -1.32 -11.04 -2.36
CA SER A 175 0.02 -11.01 -1.76
C SER A 175 1.00 -10.19 -2.59
N GLY A 176 2.18 -9.98 -2.03
CA GLY A 176 3.29 -9.47 -2.80
C GLY A 176 4.54 -9.25 -1.97
N THR A 177 5.54 -8.68 -2.63
CA THR A 177 6.86 -8.44 -2.06
C THR A 177 7.23 -6.97 -2.16
N ASP A 178 8.03 -6.50 -1.23
CA ASP A 178 8.62 -5.17 -1.27
C ASP A 178 10.10 -5.27 -0.90
N GLN A 179 10.93 -4.49 -1.58
CA GLN A 179 12.29 -4.23 -1.16
C GLN A 179 12.51 -2.72 -1.13
N ALA A 180 12.91 -2.21 0.03
CA ALA A 180 13.30 -0.83 0.22
C ALA A 180 14.76 -0.75 0.64
N THR A 181 15.56 0.06 -0.04
CA THR A 181 16.95 0.31 0.31
C THR A 181 17.17 1.80 0.54
N GLY A 182 17.83 2.19 1.62
CA GLY A 182 17.97 3.61 1.93
C GLY A 182 18.84 3.91 3.13
N THR A 183 18.72 5.14 3.62
CA THR A 183 19.43 5.62 4.83
C THR A 183 18.43 5.84 5.96
N ILE A 184 18.87 5.63 7.20
CA ILE A 184 18.03 5.88 8.38
C ILE A 184 18.15 7.36 8.76
N ALA A 185 17.04 8.12 8.69
CA ALA A 185 17.02 9.51 9.13
C ALA A 185 17.52 9.70 10.57
N GLY A 186 18.33 10.73 10.78
CA GLY A 186 18.92 11.02 12.09
C GLY A 186 20.05 10.07 12.52
N SER A 187 20.41 9.07 11.70
CA SER A 187 21.51 8.13 11.95
C SER A 187 22.51 8.11 10.78
N PRO A 188 23.37 9.13 10.64
CA PRO A 188 24.33 9.21 9.55
C PRO A 188 25.23 7.96 9.46
N GLY A 189 25.42 7.45 8.25
CA GLY A 189 26.26 6.26 8.01
C GLY A 189 25.56 4.92 8.26
N LYS A 190 24.28 4.91 8.66
CA LYS A 190 23.45 3.70 8.71
C LYS A 190 22.61 3.57 7.45
N ASN A 191 22.90 2.53 6.68
CA ASN A 191 22.10 2.12 5.53
C ASN A 191 21.20 0.96 5.92
N TYR A 192 20.08 0.79 5.24
CA TYR A 192 19.20 -0.34 5.45
C TYR A 192 18.75 -1.00 4.14
N VAL A 193 18.44 -2.29 4.26
CA VAL A 193 17.66 -3.05 3.29
C VAL A 193 16.48 -3.66 4.04
N LEU A 194 15.27 -3.28 3.68
CA LEU A 194 14.03 -3.87 4.18
C LEU A 194 13.45 -4.76 3.08
N SER A 195 13.25 -6.03 3.39
CA SER A 195 12.60 -6.99 2.50
C SER A 195 11.32 -7.51 3.15
N ASP A 196 10.22 -7.43 2.43
CA ASP A 196 8.89 -7.74 2.92
C ASP A 196 8.18 -8.77 2.04
N THR A 197 7.39 -9.62 2.69
CA THR A 197 6.34 -10.42 2.04
C THR A 197 5.01 -10.16 2.71
N THR A 198 4.08 -9.56 1.98
CA THR A 198 2.77 -9.12 2.48
C THR A 198 1.65 -10.02 1.97
N ILE A 199 0.66 -10.29 2.80
CA ILE A 199 -0.60 -10.95 2.46
C ILE A 199 -1.76 -10.04 2.88
N ALA A 200 -2.62 -9.72 1.93
CA ALA A 200 -3.89 -9.04 2.16
C ALA A 200 -5.01 -10.07 2.29
N THR A 201 -5.74 -10.02 3.40
CA THR A 201 -6.83 -10.96 3.68
C THR A 201 -8.13 -10.20 3.94
N ASN A 202 -9.12 -10.43 3.08
CA ASN A 202 -10.49 -9.92 3.22
C ASN A 202 -10.54 -8.41 3.50
N VAL A 203 -9.76 -7.61 2.76
CA VAL A 203 -9.80 -6.15 2.89
C VAL A 203 -11.07 -5.65 2.21
N VAL A 204 -12.05 -5.19 2.98
CA VAL A 204 -13.38 -4.84 2.47
C VAL A 204 -13.54 -3.33 2.35
N TYR A 205 -14.11 -2.86 1.25
CA TYR A 205 -14.54 -1.48 1.07
C TYR A 205 -16.02 -1.41 0.77
N GLY A 206 -16.68 -0.34 1.23
CA GLY A 206 -18.04 -0.02 0.81
C GLY A 206 -18.08 0.73 -0.53
N ILE A 207 -19.09 0.48 -1.34
CA ILE A 207 -19.40 1.23 -2.57
C ILE A 207 -20.56 2.19 -2.27
N PRO A 208 -20.53 3.46 -2.73
CA PRO A 208 -19.45 4.09 -3.48
C PRO A 208 -18.27 4.48 -2.57
N PHE A 209 -17.04 4.39 -3.10
CA PHE A 209 -15.82 4.69 -2.35
C PHE A 209 -15.70 6.15 -1.91
N ALA A 210 -16.30 7.07 -2.65
CA ALA A 210 -16.29 8.49 -2.31
C ALA A 210 -16.90 8.77 -0.92
N SER A 211 -17.86 7.95 -0.48
CA SER A 211 -18.44 8.01 0.87
C SER A 211 -17.81 7.00 1.85
N ASN A 212 -16.97 6.09 1.37
CA ASN A 212 -16.39 4.97 2.12
C ASN A 212 -14.88 4.88 1.84
N VAL A 213 -14.16 5.94 2.17
CA VAL A 213 -12.75 6.11 1.76
C VAL A 213 -11.83 5.09 2.43
N TRP A 214 -12.20 4.54 3.59
CA TRP A 214 -11.35 3.62 4.34
C TRP A 214 -11.86 2.18 4.27
N PRO A 215 -10.96 1.18 4.24
CA PRO A 215 -11.37 -0.21 4.32
C PRO A 215 -12.12 -0.46 5.63
N ARG A 216 -13.31 -1.06 5.52
CA ARG A 216 -14.23 -1.39 6.61
C ARG A 216 -13.68 -2.49 7.52
N SER A 217 -12.96 -3.43 6.94
CA SER A 217 -12.43 -4.61 7.64
C SER A 217 -11.29 -5.25 6.84
N GLY A 218 -10.71 -6.30 7.42
CA GLY A 218 -9.63 -7.08 6.83
C GLY A 218 -8.27 -6.77 7.43
N THR A 219 -7.26 -7.50 6.96
CA THR A 219 -5.90 -7.36 7.47
C THR A 219 -4.85 -7.35 6.37
N LEU A 220 -3.75 -6.67 6.66
CA LEU A 220 -2.46 -6.90 5.99
C LEU A 220 -1.53 -7.58 7.00
N THR A 221 -0.95 -8.71 6.63
CA THR A 221 0.10 -9.35 7.41
C THR A 221 1.38 -9.39 6.59
N THR A 222 2.45 -8.84 7.13
CA THR A 222 3.76 -8.78 6.48
C THR A 222 4.82 -9.47 7.31
N GLN A 223 5.65 -10.30 6.68
CA GLN A 223 6.91 -10.74 7.26
C GLN A 223 8.02 -9.81 6.76
N SER A 224 8.69 -9.15 7.70
CA SER A 224 9.72 -8.14 7.43
C SER A 224 11.08 -8.61 7.90
N GLN A 225 12.06 -8.49 7.01
CA GLN A 225 13.48 -8.62 7.32
C GLN A 225 14.16 -7.27 7.09
N LEU A 226 14.68 -6.66 8.16
CA LEU A 226 15.45 -5.43 8.12
C LEU A 226 16.92 -5.74 8.36
N ASP A 227 17.76 -5.48 7.37
CA ASP A 227 19.21 -5.45 7.50
C ASP A 227 19.66 -4.00 7.66
N VAL A 228 20.41 -3.70 8.73
CA VAL A 228 21.02 -2.39 8.96
C VAL A 228 22.53 -2.54 8.92
N THR A 229 23.19 -1.79 8.03
CA THR A 229 24.64 -1.79 7.89
C THR A 229 25.23 -0.49 8.43
N GLU A 230 26.18 -0.61 9.35
CA GLU A 230 26.94 0.49 9.94
C GLU A 230 28.43 0.11 9.99
N LEU A 231 29.30 0.98 9.43
CA LEU A 231 30.75 0.76 9.38
C LEU A 231 31.15 -0.61 8.81
N GLY A 232 30.38 -1.13 7.84
CA GLY A 232 30.61 -2.42 7.19
C GLY A 232 30.10 -3.65 7.98
N VAL A 233 29.51 -3.46 9.16
CA VAL A 233 28.88 -4.52 9.95
C VAL A 233 27.37 -4.47 9.73
N THR A 234 26.77 -5.62 9.42
CA THR A 234 25.32 -5.73 9.19
C THR A 234 24.65 -6.48 10.33
N THR A 235 23.53 -5.93 10.82
CA THR A 235 22.64 -6.56 11.80
C THR A 235 21.28 -6.79 11.18
N THR A 236 20.74 -8.00 11.33
CA THR A 236 19.45 -8.42 10.78
C THR A 236 18.40 -8.50 11.87
N THR A 237 17.23 -7.90 11.63
CA THR A 237 16.05 -7.97 12.51
C THR A 237 14.86 -8.47 11.71
N ASN A 238 14.15 -9.48 12.24
CA ASN A 238 12.92 -9.99 11.66
C ASN A 238 11.71 -9.59 12.52
N LYS A 239 10.64 -9.12 11.89
CA LYS A 239 9.37 -8.76 12.55
C LYS A 239 8.18 -9.21 11.71
N SER A 240 7.12 -9.65 12.38
CA SER A 240 5.80 -9.73 11.77
C SER A 240 5.09 -8.40 11.96
N VAL A 241 4.50 -7.86 10.90
CA VAL A 241 3.67 -6.65 10.93
C VAL A 241 2.23 -7.03 10.63
N THR A 242 1.28 -6.57 11.44
CA THR A 242 -0.15 -6.78 11.21
C THR A 242 -0.87 -5.45 11.25
N ILE A 243 -1.58 -5.10 10.18
CA ILE A 243 -2.46 -3.93 10.11
C ILE A 243 -3.89 -4.40 10.07
N THR A 244 -4.75 -3.87 10.93
CA THR A 244 -6.16 -4.27 11.04
C THR A 244 -7.08 -3.12 10.68
N PHE A 245 -7.85 -3.27 9.60
CA PHE A 245 -8.77 -2.24 9.15
C PHE A 245 -10.09 -2.29 9.93
N ASN A 246 -10.68 -1.11 10.16
CA ASN A 246 -11.86 -0.94 11.03
C ASN A 246 -12.87 0.08 10.48
N GLY A 247 -12.74 0.49 9.21
CA GLY A 247 -13.61 1.49 8.57
C GLY A 247 -13.25 2.95 8.85
N THR A 248 -12.14 3.20 9.54
CA THR A 248 -11.69 4.56 9.87
C THR A 248 -10.31 4.87 9.29
N GLN A 249 -9.94 6.15 9.31
CA GLN A 249 -8.62 6.62 8.88
C GLN A 249 -7.49 6.12 9.79
N LEU A 250 -7.79 5.88 11.08
CA LEU A 250 -6.81 5.52 12.09
C LEU A 250 -6.99 4.04 12.45
N VAL A 251 -5.98 3.24 12.13
CA VAL A 251 -6.03 1.79 12.27
C VAL A 251 -4.92 1.28 13.17
N ASP A 252 -5.14 0.10 13.74
CA ASP A 252 -4.13 -0.56 14.56
C ASP A 252 -3.08 -1.22 13.65
N MET A 253 -1.82 -1.01 13.99
CA MET A 253 -0.66 -1.66 13.39
C MET A 253 0.22 -2.23 14.51
N ASP A 254 0.49 -3.53 14.47
CA ASP A 254 1.42 -4.17 15.38
C ASP A 254 2.70 -4.56 14.63
N VAL A 255 3.87 -4.22 15.18
CA VAL A 255 5.20 -4.57 14.68
C VAL A 255 5.90 -5.43 15.73
N GLY A 256 5.87 -6.75 15.53
CA GLY A 256 6.23 -7.71 16.57
C GLY A 256 5.32 -7.55 17.79
N SER A 257 5.88 -7.14 18.93
CA SER A 257 5.14 -6.89 20.17
C SER A 257 4.81 -5.40 20.39
N SER A 258 5.24 -4.51 19.50
CA SER A 258 5.05 -3.07 19.63
C SER A 258 3.84 -2.61 18.84
N GLY A 259 2.93 -1.91 19.50
CA GLY A 259 1.72 -1.38 18.87
C GLY A 259 1.89 0.04 18.36
N PHE A 260 1.17 0.36 17.29
CA PHE A 260 1.11 1.67 16.66
C PHE A 260 -0.32 1.99 16.21
N THR A 261 -0.66 3.27 16.23
CA THR A 261 -1.79 3.82 15.50
C THR A 261 -1.29 4.35 14.16
N LEU A 262 -1.76 3.75 13.07
CA LEU A 262 -1.44 4.14 11.70
C LEU A 262 -2.52 5.06 11.12
N ASN A 263 -2.11 6.19 10.56
CA ASN A 263 -2.96 7.08 9.78
C ASN A 263 -2.89 6.74 8.29
N LEU A 264 -3.96 6.15 7.74
CA LEU A 264 -4.03 5.72 6.34
C LEU A 264 -3.98 6.88 5.33
N ALA A 265 -4.27 8.11 5.74
CA ALA A 265 -4.19 9.26 4.84
C ALA A 265 -2.76 9.77 4.65
N THR A 266 -1.90 9.60 5.65
CA THR A 266 -0.53 10.17 5.66
C THR A 266 0.56 9.11 5.70
N GLY A 267 0.21 7.86 6.00
CA GLY A 267 1.16 6.79 6.29
C GLY A 267 1.98 7.00 7.57
N GLY A 268 1.59 7.96 8.41
CA GLY A 268 2.25 8.22 9.68
C GLY A 268 1.81 7.22 10.75
N ALA A 269 2.77 6.66 11.49
CA ALA A 269 2.53 5.74 12.60
C ALA A 269 3.01 6.33 13.92
N VAL A 270 2.19 6.24 14.97
CA VAL A 270 2.51 6.72 16.32
C VAL A 270 2.40 5.57 17.30
N ALA A 271 3.41 5.38 18.16
CA ALA A 271 3.40 4.33 19.17
C ALA A 271 2.24 4.51 20.17
N ARG A 272 1.69 3.41 20.67
CA ARG A 272 0.56 3.38 21.63
C ARG A 272 0.96 2.78 22.98
#